data_AF-A0A1Y4WHP4-F1
#
_entry.id   AF-A0A1Y4WHP4-F1
#
_cell.length_a   1.000
_cell.length_b   1.000
_cell.length_c   1.000
_cell.angle_alpha   90.00
_cell.angle_beta   90.00
_cell.angle_gamma   90.00
#
_symmetry.space_group_name_H-M   'P 1'
#
loop_
_entity.id
_entity.type
_entity.pdbx_description
1 polymer ?
#
loop_
_entity_poly.entity_id
_entity_poly.type
_entity_poly.pdbx_seq_one_letter_code
_entity_poly.pdbx_strand_id
1 'polypeptide(L)'
;MLTMDELEPRPEPPEEPSLFSGNYEEKLNAWNFRRLLAGQYDVVVTNPPYMAVSNTHITDEMWTSAALKIDRGIGKAADTGMGEATRQEAVPKRAPFQPHKGKRRKPGTGCISRINDHLWEGRFSPVWPDGVKRPRNIYAHDRETCEQRLAELIAQTKAEIAAEKARRAGERHPA
;
A
#
# COMPACT_ATOMS: atom_id res chain seq x y z
N MET A 1 -10.98 33.81 27.85
CA MET A 1 -10.71 33.54 26.43
C MET A 1 -9.53 34.43 26.08
N LEU A 2 -8.35 33.84 25.85
CA LEU A 2 -7.12 34.62 25.59
C LEU A 2 -7.25 35.25 24.20
N THR A 3 -7.31 36.57 24.12
CA THR A 3 -7.33 37.31 22.85
C THR A 3 -5.92 37.36 22.27
N MET A 4 -5.78 37.21 20.94
CA MET A 4 -4.48 37.11 20.26
C MET A 4 -3.55 38.32 20.50
N ASP A 5 -4.12 39.48 20.85
CA ASP A 5 -3.39 40.73 21.10
C ASP A 5 -2.66 40.79 22.46
N GLU A 6 -2.85 39.79 23.34
CA GLU A 6 -2.18 39.70 24.66
C GLU A 6 -1.02 38.68 24.70
N LEU A 7 -0.65 38.05 23.59
CA LEU A 7 0.39 37.04 23.57
C LEU A 7 1.81 37.63 23.55
N GLU A 8 2.70 37.01 24.33
CA GLU A 8 4.14 37.33 24.35
C GLU A 8 4.76 37.24 22.94
N PRO A 9 5.75 38.10 22.60
CA PRO A 9 6.43 38.04 21.32
C PRO A 9 7.19 36.73 21.14
N ARG A 10 7.35 36.30 19.88
CA ARG A 10 8.07 35.06 19.54
C ARG A 10 9.52 35.13 20.07
N PRO A 11 10.04 34.08 20.74
CA PRO A 11 11.42 34.08 21.19
C PRO A 11 12.39 34.15 20.00
N GLU A 12 13.44 34.97 20.13
CA GLU A 12 14.49 35.10 19.11
C GLU A 12 15.47 33.91 19.18
N PRO A 13 15.95 33.42 18.02
CA PRO A 13 16.93 32.35 17.97
C PRO A 13 18.27 32.84 18.56
N PRO A 14 18.97 32.01 19.35
CA PRO A 14 20.28 32.38 19.87
C PRO A 14 21.29 32.56 18.73
N GLU A 15 22.15 33.58 18.83
CA GLU A 15 23.18 33.90 17.82
C GLU A 15 24.23 32.79 17.69
N GLU A 16 24.47 32.02 18.77
CA GLU A 16 25.36 30.86 18.77
C GLU A 16 24.61 29.58 19.20
N PRO A 17 24.58 28.53 18.37
CA PRO A 17 23.97 27.26 18.71
C PRO A 17 24.84 26.53 19.76
N SER A 18 24.60 26.79 21.04
CA SER A 18 25.27 26.05 22.10
C SER A 18 24.59 24.69 22.34
N LEU A 19 25.40 23.66 22.59
CA LEU A 19 24.95 22.30 22.92
C LEU A 19 24.08 22.21 24.19
N PHE A 20 24.05 23.27 25.01
CA PHE A 20 23.28 23.33 26.25
C PHE A 20 22.05 24.27 26.16
N SER A 21 21.67 24.71 24.95
CA SER A 21 20.59 25.68 24.72
C SER A 21 19.19 25.06 24.61
N GLY A 22 18.88 23.98 25.35
CA GLY A 22 17.54 23.37 25.39
C GLY A 22 16.41 24.35 25.77
N ASN A 23 16.78 25.47 26.41
CA ASN A 23 15.85 26.54 26.79
C ASN A 23 15.18 27.25 25.60
N TYR A 24 15.80 27.31 24.41
CA TYR A 24 15.17 28.00 23.26
C TYR A 24 14.05 27.15 22.65
N GLU A 25 14.30 25.85 22.46
CA GLU A 25 13.30 24.93 21.91
C GLU A 25 12.08 24.80 22.82
N GLU A 26 12.27 24.74 24.14
CA GLU A 26 11.18 24.72 25.11
C GLU A 26 10.35 26.01 25.08
N LYS A 27 11.00 27.17 25.02
CA LYS A 27 10.32 28.47 24.90
C LYS A 27 9.54 28.58 23.59
N LEU A 28 10.12 28.12 22.48
CA LEU A 28 9.47 28.12 21.17
C LEU A 28 8.26 27.18 21.15
N ASN A 29 8.39 25.99 21.74
CA ASN A 29 7.29 25.03 21.87
C ASN A 29 6.15 25.60 22.71
N ALA A 30 6.45 26.14 23.90
CA ALA A 30 5.45 26.75 24.77
C ALA A 30 4.71 27.92 24.08
N TRP A 31 5.45 28.76 23.35
CA TRP A 31 4.87 29.85 22.57
C TRP A 31 3.95 29.35 21.44
N ASN A 32 4.38 28.33 20.68
CA ASN A 32 3.56 27.71 19.64
C ASN A 32 2.26 27.11 20.21
N PHE A 33 2.32 26.43 21.36
CA PHE A 33 1.13 25.86 22.02
C PHE A 33 0.14 26.94 22.48
N ARG A 34 0.63 28.03 23.08
CA ARG A 34 -0.23 29.15 23.49
C ARG A 34 -0.92 29.81 22.31
N ARG A 35 -0.23 29.92 21.17
CA ARG A 35 -0.79 30.46 19.91
C ARG A 35 -1.85 29.53 19.32
N LEU A 36 -1.62 28.21 19.33
CA LEU A 36 -2.59 27.20 18.91
C LEU A 36 -3.89 27.26 19.72
N LEU A 37 -3.79 27.48 21.04
CA LEU A 37 -4.95 27.59 21.93
C LEU A 37 -5.72 28.91 21.74
N ALA A 38 -5.05 29.97 21.27
CA ALA A 38 -5.61 31.31 21.14
C ALA A 38 -6.25 31.61 19.77
N GLY A 39 -5.82 30.95 18.70
CA GLY A 39 -6.26 31.29 17.35
C GLY A 39 -6.20 30.11 16.40
N GLN A 40 -7.40 29.62 16.04
CA GLN A 40 -7.78 29.20 14.69
C GLN A 40 -6.60 29.22 13.67
N TYR A 41 -5.99 28.04 13.48
CA TYR A 41 -4.75 27.69 12.78
C TYR A 41 -4.46 28.36 11.43
N ASP A 42 -3.18 28.51 11.09
CA ASP A 42 -2.69 28.64 9.70
C ASP A 42 -1.35 27.87 9.51
N VAL A 43 -1.42 26.67 8.92
CA VAL A 43 -0.32 25.78 8.45
C VAL A 43 0.78 25.40 9.46
N VAL A 44 0.69 24.17 9.98
CA VAL A 44 1.77 23.49 10.68
C VAL A 44 2.49 22.57 9.70
N VAL A 45 3.68 22.96 9.21
CA VAL A 45 4.65 21.98 8.67
C VAL A 45 5.32 21.32 9.87
N THR A 46 4.59 20.45 10.56
CA THR A 46 5.24 19.36 11.26
C THR A 46 5.58 18.38 10.16
N ASN A 47 6.82 18.39 9.69
CA ASN A 47 7.38 17.12 9.26
C ASN A 47 7.41 16.28 10.55
N PRO A 48 6.50 15.30 10.74
CA PRO A 48 6.50 14.51 11.96
C PRO A 48 7.90 13.87 12.08
N PRO A 49 8.55 13.87 13.25
CA PRO A 49 9.85 13.23 13.43
C PRO A 49 9.81 11.69 13.31
N TYR A 50 8.70 11.12 12.83
CA TYR A 50 8.54 9.68 12.66
C TYR A 50 9.06 9.14 11.30
N MET A 51 9.72 9.97 10.49
CA MET A 51 10.36 9.51 9.24
C MET A 51 11.79 10.03 9.07
N ALA A 52 12.55 10.12 10.16
CA ALA A 52 13.98 10.46 10.10
C ALA A 52 14.82 9.66 11.08
N VAL A 53 14.79 8.33 10.97
CA VAL A 53 15.98 7.46 10.95
C VAL A 53 15.51 6.08 10.51
N SER A 54 15.89 5.69 9.29
CA SER A 54 15.94 4.29 8.92
C SER A 54 16.82 3.57 9.95
N ASN A 55 16.23 2.74 10.81
CA ASN A 55 16.98 1.74 11.57
C ASN A 55 17.51 0.66 10.60
N THR A 56 18.42 1.04 9.72
CA THR A 56 19.49 0.15 9.32
C THR A 56 20.30 -0.04 10.59
N HIS A 57 20.17 -1.20 11.23
CA HIS A 57 21.00 -1.58 12.37
C HIS A 57 22.41 -1.83 11.84
N ILE A 58 23.14 -0.75 11.56
CA ILE A 58 24.54 -0.83 11.19
C ILE A 58 25.30 -0.95 12.50
N THR A 59 25.75 -2.17 12.81
CA THR A 59 26.53 -2.44 14.02
C THR A 59 27.93 -1.82 13.89
N ASP A 60 28.60 -1.54 15.01
CA ASP A 60 29.99 -1.04 15.00
C ASP A 60 30.93 -1.96 14.19
N GLU A 61 30.63 -3.27 14.16
CA GLU A 61 31.32 -4.26 13.34
C GLU A 61 31.16 -4.00 11.83
N MET A 62 29.98 -3.54 11.41
CA MET A 62 29.73 -3.17 10.01
C MET A 62 30.49 -1.89 9.63
N TRP A 63 30.62 -0.92 10.54
CA TRP A 63 31.41 0.30 10.30
C TRP A 63 32.90 0.00 10.17
N THR A 64 33.45 -0.77 11.12
CA THR A 64 34.87 -1.15 11.11
C THR A 64 35.23 -2.00 9.90
N SER A 65 34.40 -2.97 9.53
CA SER A 65 34.64 -3.78 8.32
C SER A 65 34.51 -2.98 7.02
N ALA A 66 33.62 -2.00 6.96
CA ALA A 66 33.51 -1.10 5.81
C ALA A 66 34.73 -0.16 5.69
N ALA A 67 35.16 0.45 6.80
CA ALA A 67 36.36 1.30 6.83
C ALA A 67 37.62 0.53 6.38
N LEU A 68 37.82 -0.68 6.93
CA LEU A 68 38.94 -1.55 6.54
C LEU A 68 38.96 -1.89 5.04
N LYS A 69 37.79 -2.07 4.41
CA LYS A 69 37.70 -2.31 2.96
C LYS A 69 38.03 -1.08 2.13
N ILE A 70 37.62 0.11 2.59
CA ILE A 70 37.91 1.38 1.92
C ILE A 70 39.41 1.66 1.99
N ASP A 71 40.03 1.52 3.17
CA ASP A 71 41.46 1.75 3.37
C ASP A 71 42.31 0.79 2.51
N ARG A 72 41.92 -0.49 2.44
CA ARG A 72 42.56 -1.48 1.55
C ARG A 72 42.42 -1.11 0.07
N GLY A 73 41.25 -0.63 -0.33
CA GLY A 73 40.96 -0.22 -1.71
C GLY A 73 41.74 1.02 -2.16
N ILE A 74 42.00 1.96 -1.24
CA ILE A 74 42.76 3.19 -1.53
C ILE A 74 44.27 2.92 -1.48
N GLY A 75 44.74 2.10 -0.53
CA GLY A 75 46.17 1.86 -0.31
C GLY A 75 46.84 0.90 -1.30
N LYS A 76 46.10 0.17 -2.15
CA LYS A 76 46.63 -0.95 -2.96
C LYS A 76 47.59 -1.85 -2.17
N ALA A 77 47.29 -2.08 -0.89
CA ALA A 77 48.05 -3.03 -0.09
C ALA A 77 47.74 -4.44 -0.60
N ALA A 78 48.76 -5.16 -1.06
CA ALA A 78 48.63 -6.52 -1.55
C ALA A 78 47.99 -7.40 -0.48
N ASP A 79 46.92 -8.13 -0.85
CA ASP A 79 46.25 -9.13 -0.01
C ASP A 79 47.26 -10.18 0.41
N THR A 80 47.87 -9.99 1.58
CA THR A 80 48.71 -11.02 2.18
C THR A 80 47.80 -11.87 3.04
N GLY A 81 47.17 -12.84 2.38
CA GLY A 81 46.75 -14.10 2.98
C GLY A 81 45.94 -14.01 4.26
N MET A 82 44.73 -13.46 4.19
CA MET A 82 43.63 -14.05 4.95
C MET A 82 42.71 -14.69 3.93
N GLY A 83 42.78 -16.02 3.90
CA GLY A 83 42.31 -16.85 2.80
C GLY A 83 40.97 -16.40 2.25
N GLU A 84 40.88 -16.40 0.93
CA GLU A 84 39.67 -16.85 0.27
C GLU A 84 39.28 -18.19 0.91
N ALA A 85 38.55 -18.12 2.02
CA ALA A 85 37.43 -19.00 2.19
C ALA A 85 36.50 -18.65 1.03
N THR A 86 36.82 -19.20 -0.15
CA THR A 86 35.84 -19.66 -1.10
C THR A 86 35.02 -20.69 -0.34
N ARG A 87 34.17 -20.21 0.56
CA ARG A 87 32.81 -20.71 0.66
C ARG A 87 32.15 -20.28 -0.64
N GLN A 88 32.59 -20.91 -1.74
CA GLN A 88 31.64 -21.42 -2.71
C GLN A 88 30.80 -22.42 -1.91
N GLU A 89 29.95 -21.90 -1.02
CA GLU A 89 28.68 -22.53 -0.75
C GLU A 89 28.14 -22.75 -2.14
N ALA A 90 28.15 -24.01 -2.57
CA ALA A 90 27.52 -24.40 -3.81
C ALA A 90 26.11 -23.86 -3.70
N VAL A 91 25.87 -22.68 -4.29
CA VAL A 91 24.53 -22.10 -4.37
C VAL A 91 23.75 -23.23 -5.01
N PRO A 92 22.83 -23.89 -4.29
CA PRO A 92 22.15 -25.03 -4.85
C PRO A 92 21.53 -24.51 -6.13
N LYS A 93 21.92 -25.10 -7.28
CA LYS A 93 21.44 -24.68 -8.59
C LYS A 93 19.92 -24.63 -8.47
N ARG A 94 19.37 -23.42 -8.36
CA ARG A 94 17.94 -23.24 -8.10
C ARG A 94 17.23 -23.98 -9.23
N ALA A 95 16.37 -24.92 -8.88
CA ALA A 95 15.61 -25.63 -9.89
C ALA A 95 14.93 -24.60 -10.81
N PRO A 96 14.87 -24.84 -12.13
CA PRO A 96 14.20 -23.92 -13.03
C PRO A 96 12.77 -23.68 -12.52
N PHE A 97 12.42 -22.41 -12.32
CA PHE A 97 11.08 -22.03 -11.90
C PHE A 97 10.07 -22.61 -12.88
N GLN A 98 9.15 -23.44 -12.39
CA GLN A 98 8.02 -23.92 -13.16
C GLN A 98 6.79 -23.08 -12.79
N PRO A 99 6.28 -22.24 -13.71
CA PRO A 99 5.09 -21.44 -13.44
C PRO A 99 3.88 -22.36 -13.19
N HIS A 100 3.29 -22.30 -12.00
CA HIS A 100 2.05 -23.01 -11.72
C HIS A 100 0.88 -22.33 -12.44
N LYS A 101 0.36 -22.97 -13.49
CA LYS A 101 -0.86 -22.51 -14.18
C LYS A 101 -2.08 -22.92 -13.36
N GLY A 102 -2.61 -22.00 -12.56
CA GLY A 102 -3.86 -22.23 -11.83
C GLY A 102 -5.05 -22.52 -12.76
N LYS A 103 -6.01 -23.32 -12.29
CA LYS A 103 -7.26 -23.59 -13.03
C LYS A 103 -8.10 -22.31 -13.13
N ARG A 104 -8.20 -21.73 -14.33
CA ARG A 104 -9.11 -20.61 -14.60
C ARG A 104 -10.56 -21.08 -14.59
N ARG A 105 -11.45 -20.32 -13.94
CA ARG A 105 -12.89 -20.60 -13.92
C ARG A 105 -13.51 -20.38 -15.30
N LYS A 106 -14.58 -21.12 -15.62
CA LYS A 106 -15.38 -20.86 -16.83
C LYS A 106 -16.02 -19.47 -16.73
N PRO A 107 -15.91 -18.63 -17.78
CA PRO A 107 -16.53 -17.32 -17.77
C PRO A 107 -18.06 -17.46 -17.73
N GLY A 108 -18.73 -16.60 -16.95
CA GLY A 108 -20.20 -16.51 -16.94
C GLY A 108 -20.95 -17.49 -16.03
N THR A 109 -20.27 -18.16 -15.09
CA THR A 109 -20.88 -19.02 -14.05
C THR A 109 -21.22 -18.25 -12.76
N GLY A 110 -20.77 -17.00 -12.61
CA GLY A 110 -20.88 -16.25 -11.35
C GLY A 110 -19.87 -16.72 -10.30
N CYS A 111 -19.74 -15.97 -9.20
CA CYS A 111 -18.91 -16.34 -8.06
C CYS A 111 -19.73 -16.24 -6.78
N ILE A 112 -19.57 -17.22 -5.89
CA ILE A 112 -20.22 -17.24 -4.58
C ILE A 112 -19.13 -17.14 -3.53
N SER A 113 -19.28 -16.14 -2.66
CA SER A 113 -18.34 -15.80 -1.62
C SER A 113 -19.09 -15.67 -0.32
N ARG A 114 -18.55 -16.24 0.75
CA ARG A 114 -19.10 -16.04 2.09
C ARG A 114 -18.59 -14.70 2.61
N ILE A 115 -19.50 -13.73 2.83
CA ILE A 115 -19.15 -12.43 3.39
C ILE A 115 -19.01 -12.56 4.91
N ASN A 116 -20.00 -13.15 5.56
CA ASN A 116 -20.07 -13.36 7.01
C ASN A 116 -20.49 -14.80 7.32
N ASP A 117 -20.44 -15.21 8.59
CA ASP A 117 -20.81 -16.57 9.01
C ASP A 117 -22.23 -16.99 8.61
N HIS A 118 -23.14 -16.01 8.48
CA HIS A 118 -24.54 -16.22 8.12
C HIS A 118 -24.94 -15.56 6.79
N LEU A 119 -23.98 -15.11 5.97
CA LEU A 119 -24.30 -14.38 4.74
C LEU A 119 -23.37 -14.76 3.58
N TRP A 120 -24.00 -15.26 2.53
CA TRP A 120 -23.40 -15.57 1.24
C TRP A 120 -23.77 -14.51 0.21
N GLU A 121 -22.78 -14.09 -0.59
CA GLU A 121 -22.95 -13.23 -1.76
C GLU A 121 -22.73 -14.05 -3.03
N GLY A 122 -23.75 -14.09 -3.89
CA GLY A 122 -23.65 -14.53 -5.27
C GLY A 122 -23.47 -13.33 -6.18
N ARG A 123 -22.29 -13.19 -6.79
CA ARG A 123 -21.97 -12.12 -7.73
C ARG A 123 -22.03 -12.62 -9.17
N PHE A 124 -22.78 -11.92 -10.01
CA PHE A 124 -22.81 -12.13 -11.45
C PHE A 124 -22.58 -10.81 -12.19
N SER A 125 -21.60 -10.77 -13.10
CA SER A 125 -21.24 -9.55 -13.85
C SER A 125 -21.32 -9.78 -15.35
N PRO A 126 -22.53 -9.75 -15.93
CA PRO A 126 -22.73 -9.86 -17.36
C PRO A 126 -22.16 -8.65 -18.11
N VAL A 127 -21.65 -8.91 -19.32
CA VAL A 127 -21.29 -7.88 -20.31
C VAL A 127 -22.50 -7.69 -21.21
N TRP A 128 -23.05 -6.48 -21.24
CA TRP A 128 -24.15 -6.14 -22.13
C TRP A 128 -23.66 -5.94 -23.57
N PRO A 129 -24.54 -6.00 -24.59
CA PRO A 129 -24.16 -5.72 -25.98
C PRO A 129 -23.48 -4.35 -26.17
N ASP A 130 -23.71 -3.41 -25.26
CA ASP A 130 -23.07 -2.10 -25.20
C ASP A 130 -21.59 -2.13 -24.78
N GLY A 131 -21.09 -3.30 -24.35
CA GLY A 131 -19.75 -3.47 -23.80
C GLY A 131 -19.63 -3.12 -22.31
N VAL A 132 -20.66 -2.51 -21.73
CA VAL A 132 -20.71 -2.13 -20.31
C VAL A 132 -21.04 -3.35 -19.44
N LYS A 133 -20.26 -3.55 -18.37
CA LYS A 133 -20.53 -4.57 -17.35
C LYS A 133 -21.58 -4.05 -16.39
N ARG A 134 -22.66 -4.82 -16.18
CA ARG A 134 -23.70 -4.47 -15.20
C ARG A 134 -23.76 -5.54 -14.11
N PRO A 135 -23.03 -5.37 -12.98
CA PRO A 135 -23.02 -6.37 -11.92
C PRO A 135 -24.39 -6.49 -11.26
N ARG A 136 -24.78 -7.72 -10.92
CA ARG A 136 -25.96 -8.09 -10.14
C ARG A 136 -25.50 -8.99 -8.98
N ASN A 137 -26.01 -8.71 -7.79
CA ASN A 137 -25.66 -9.41 -6.55
C ASN A 137 -26.89 -10.06 -5.92
N ILE A 138 -26.71 -11.24 -5.32
CA ILE A 138 -27.72 -11.95 -4.54
C ILE A 138 -27.14 -12.24 -3.16
N TYR A 139 -27.98 -12.12 -2.14
CA TYR A 139 -27.63 -12.46 -0.77
C TYR A 139 -28.54 -13.58 -0.25
N ALA A 140 -27.95 -14.55 0.46
CA ALA A 140 -28.69 -15.59 1.15
C ALA A 140 -27.94 -16.06 2.41
N HIS A 141 -28.66 -16.69 3.33
CA HIS A 141 -28.06 -17.22 4.56
C HIS A 141 -27.35 -18.57 4.34
N ASP A 142 -27.88 -19.39 3.44
CA ASP A 142 -27.27 -20.66 3.07
C ASP A 142 -26.56 -20.58 1.72
N ARG A 143 -25.52 -21.40 1.58
CA ARG A 143 -24.77 -21.48 0.33
C ARG A 143 -25.63 -22.02 -0.81
N GLU A 144 -26.39 -23.07 -0.56
CA GLU A 144 -27.20 -23.77 -1.58
C GLU A 144 -28.31 -22.87 -2.11
N THR A 145 -28.98 -22.13 -1.22
CA THR A 145 -30.03 -21.18 -1.61
C THR A 145 -29.44 -20.00 -2.39
N CYS A 146 -28.22 -19.55 -2.05
CA CYS A 146 -27.48 -18.57 -2.84
C CYS A 146 -27.13 -19.10 -4.24
N GLU A 147 -26.71 -20.38 -4.34
CA GLU A 147 -26.37 -21.05 -5.60
C GLU A 147 -27.57 -21.14 -6.54
N GLN A 148 -28.73 -21.57 -6.03
CA GLN A 148 -29.98 -21.68 -6.81
C GLN A 148 -30.46 -20.34 -7.33
N ARG A 149 -30.58 -19.33 -6.45
CA ARG A 149 -31.00 -17.98 -6.83
C ARG A 149 -30.04 -17.36 -7.84
N LEU A 150 -28.74 -17.61 -7.69
CA LEU A 150 -27.73 -17.12 -8.64
C LEU A 150 -27.87 -17.78 -10.01
N ALA A 151 -28.14 -19.09 -10.06
CA ALA A 151 -28.36 -19.80 -11.31
C ALA A 151 -29.60 -19.29 -12.07
N GLU A 152 -30.71 -19.06 -11.37
CA GLU A 152 -31.94 -18.47 -11.93
C GLU A 152 -31.68 -17.07 -12.50
N LEU A 153 -31.02 -16.21 -11.73
CA LEU A 153 -30.66 -14.86 -12.17
C LEU A 153 -29.75 -14.88 -13.41
N ILE A 154 -28.78 -15.80 -13.44
CA ILE A 154 -27.88 -15.96 -14.59
C ILE A 154 -28.68 -16.38 -15.84
N ALA A 155 -29.62 -17.31 -15.71
CA ALA A 155 -30.44 -17.78 -16.81
C ALA A 155 -31.31 -16.64 -17.39
N GLN A 156 -32.01 -15.91 -16.52
CA GLN A 156 -32.84 -14.76 -16.91
C GLN A 156 -32.02 -13.68 -17.60
N THR A 157 -30.91 -13.28 -16.98
CA THR A 157 -30.06 -12.20 -17.51
C THR A 157 -29.39 -12.59 -18.83
N LYS A 158 -29.00 -13.86 -19.00
CA LYS A 158 -28.48 -14.35 -20.29
C LYS A 158 -29.54 -14.34 -21.38
N ALA A 159 -30.79 -14.67 -21.05
CA ALA A 159 -31.91 -14.58 -21.99
C ALA A 159 -32.17 -13.12 -22.41
N GLU A 160 -32.16 -12.18 -21.46
CA GLU A 160 -32.26 -10.72 -21.74
C GLU A 160 -31.15 -10.26 -22.70
N ILE A 161 -29.90 -10.65 -22.43
CA ILE A 161 -28.75 -10.27 -23.27
C ILE A 161 -28.85 -10.90 -24.66
N ALA A 162 -29.33 -12.14 -24.78
CA ALA A 162 -29.51 -12.80 -26.06
C ALA A 162 -30.59 -12.11 -26.91
N ALA A 163 -31.72 -11.74 -26.30
CA ALA A 163 -32.79 -11.00 -26.96
C ALA A 163 -32.30 -9.62 -27.43
N GLU A 164 -31.61 -8.88 -26.57
CA GLU A 164 -31.10 -7.54 -26.91
C GLU A 164 -30.00 -7.59 -27.97
N LYS A 165 -29.14 -8.62 -27.92
CA LYS A 165 -28.14 -8.87 -28.96
C LYS A 165 -28.80 -9.18 -30.30
N ALA A 166 -29.89 -9.97 -30.32
CA ALA A 166 -30.62 -10.28 -31.55
C ALA A 166 -31.28 -9.02 -32.14
N ARG A 167 -31.92 -8.19 -31.31
CA ARG A 167 -32.50 -6.89 -31.71
C ARG A 167 -31.45 -6.01 -32.38
N ARG A 168 -30.30 -5.84 -31.72
CA ARG A 168 -29.20 -4.99 -32.21
C ARG A 168 -28.48 -5.58 -33.43
N ALA A 169 -28.48 -6.90 -33.59
CA ALA A 169 -27.95 -7.56 -34.79
C ALA A 169 -28.87 -7.31 -36.00
N GLY A 170 -30.19 -7.33 -35.82
CA GLY A 170 -31.15 -6.96 -36.85
C GLY A 170 -31.03 -5.50 -37.29
N GLU A 171 -30.77 -4.58 -36.35
CA GLU A 171 -30.55 -3.16 -36.63
C GLU A 171 -29.23 -2.85 -37.34
N ARG A 172 -28.21 -3.71 -37.20
CA ARG A 172 -26.92 -3.55 -37.89
C ARG A 172 -26.90 -4.08 -39.32
N HIS A 173 -28.00 -4.68 -39.80
CA HIS A 173 -28.10 -5.21 -41.15
C HIS A 173 -29.24 -4.60 -41.99
N PRO A 174 -29.28 -3.27 -42.19
CA PRO A 174 -29.93 -2.69 -43.36
C PRO A 174 -28.88 -2.38 -44.44
N ALA A 175 -28.97 -3.12 -45.55
CA ALA A 175 -28.40 -2.86 -46.89
C ALA A 175 -26.87 -2.73 -47.04
#